data_AF-A0A3D4JDS6-F1
#
_entry.id   AF-A0A3D4JDS6-F1
#
_cell.length_a   1.000
_cell.length_b   1.000
_cell.length_c   1.000
_cell.angle_alpha   90.00
_cell.angle_beta   90.00
_cell.angle_gamma   90.00
#
_symmetry.space_group_name_H-M   'P 1'
#
loop_
_entity.id
_entity.type
_entity.pdbx_description
1 polymer ?
#
loop_
_entity_poly.entity_id
_entity_poly.type
_entity_poly.pdbx_seq_one_letter_code
_entity_poly.pdbx_strand_id
1 'polypeptide(L)'
;MEDFQQVLSVVGFVIRALGFIVLGFALGRFTMDAYKNAAWQVQIALAVGFFALLVGLTNYSSPGSMGTFALGAGAAILMSFMPKKEDSK
;
A
#
# COMPACT_ATOMS: atom_id res chain seq x y z
N MET A 1 -3.30 23.86 26.92
CA MET A 1 -2.86 23.92 25.51
C MET A 1 -2.09 22.66 25.12
N GLU A 2 -1.28 22.10 26.02
CA GLU A 2 -0.56 20.83 25.81
C GLU A 2 -1.48 19.62 25.55
N ASP A 3 -2.54 19.45 26.34
CA ASP A 3 -3.48 18.32 26.14
C ASP A 3 -4.15 18.34 24.76
N PHE A 4 -4.54 19.54 24.29
CA PHE A 4 -5.15 19.72 22.98
C PHE A 4 -4.18 19.33 21.86
N GLN A 5 -2.91 19.72 21.96
CA GLN A 5 -1.88 19.33 21.00
C GLN A 5 -1.61 17.81 21.03
N GLN A 6 -1.68 17.18 22.20
CA GLN A 6 -1.50 15.74 22.35
C GLN A 6 -2.67 14.96 21.72
N VAL A 7 -3.91 15.42 21.90
CA VAL A 7 -5.06 14.82 21.21
C VAL A 7 -4.92 14.94 19.70
N LEU A 8 -4.56 16.13 19.20
CA LEU A 8 -4.35 16.34 17.76
C LEU A 8 -3.21 15.49 17.20
N SER A 9 -2.13 15.27 17.95
CA SER A 9 -1.01 14.44 17.50
C SER A 9 -1.40 12.97 17.38
N VAL A 10 -2.17 12.44 18.33
CA VAL A 10 -2.70 11.08 18.27
C VAL A 10 -3.66 10.93 17.09
N VAL A 11 -4.60 11.86 16.91
CA VAL A 11 -5.52 11.84 15.77
C VAL A 11 -4.76 11.92 14.44
N GLY A 12 -3.76 12.80 14.34
CA GLY A 12 -2.89 12.90 13.17
C GLY A 12 -2.14 11.59 12.89
N PHE A 13 -1.66 10.90 13.92
CA PHE A 13 -1.01 9.60 13.77
C PHE A 13 -1.96 8.52 13.23
N VAL A 14 -3.19 8.46 13.75
CA VAL A 14 -4.22 7.52 13.28
C VAL A 14 -4.61 7.81 11.83
N ILE A 15 -4.88 9.07 11.49
CA ILE A 15 -5.22 9.46 10.12
C ILE A 15 -4.07 9.12 9.17
N ARG A 16 -2.81 9.34 9.59
CA ARG A 16 -1.64 8.95 8.79
C ARG A 16 -1.59 7.46 8.56
N ALA A 17 -1.75 6.65 9.61
CA ALA A 17 -1.77 5.18 9.49
C ALA A 17 -2.89 4.70 8.55
N LEU A 18 -4.09 5.26 8.66
CA LEU A 18 -5.22 4.98 7.78
C LEU A 18 -4.96 5.41 6.32
N GLY A 19 -4.32 6.57 6.12
CA GLY A 19 -3.92 7.03 4.80
C GLY A 19 -2.92 6.07 4.14
N PHE A 20 -1.91 5.64 4.88
CA PHE A 20 -0.89 4.73 4.36
C PHE A 20 -1.41 3.32 4.09
N ILE A 21 -2.28 2.77 4.94
CA ILE A 21 -2.86 1.44 4.67
C ILE A 21 -3.76 1.46 3.43
N VAL A 22 -4.59 2.50 3.26
CA VAL A 22 -5.44 2.65 2.07
C VAL A 22 -4.60 2.89 0.82
N LEU A 23 -3.59 3.76 0.91
CA LEU A 23 -2.65 4.02 -0.19
C LEU A 23 -1.89 2.75 -0.60
N GLY A 24 -1.38 2.02 0.38
CA GLY A 24 -0.71 0.74 0.16
C GLY A 24 -1.61 -0.24 -0.56
N PHE A 25 -2.85 -0.41 -0.09
CA PHE A 25 -3.82 -1.30 -0.71
C PHE A 25 -4.14 -0.89 -2.15
N ALA A 26 -4.43 0.39 -2.39
CA ALA A 26 -4.75 0.91 -3.71
C ALA A 26 -3.60 0.71 -4.69
N LEU A 27 -2.37 1.05 -4.30
CA LEU A 27 -1.19 0.90 -5.15
C LEU A 27 -0.84 -0.57 -5.38
N GLY A 28 -0.88 -1.41 -4.35
CA GLY A 28 -0.66 -2.85 -4.50
C GLY A 28 -1.65 -3.48 -5.47
N ARG A 29 -2.93 -3.08 -5.40
CA ARG A 29 -3.96 -3.56 -6.32
C ARG A 29 -3.76 -3.03 -7.74
N PHE A 30 -3.52 -1.73 -7.89
CA PHE A 30 -3.24 -1.10 -9.18
C PHE A 30 -2.04 -1.74 -9.87
N THR A 31 -0.92 -1.91 -9.16
CA THR A 31 0.28 -2.53 -9.69
C THR A 31 -0.01 -3.95 -10.16
N MET A 32 -0.73 -4.75 -9.37
CA MET A 32 -0.97 -6.15 -9.73
C MET A 32 -1.98 -6.31 -10.87
N ASP A 33 -3.03 -5.49 -10.91
CA ASP A 33 -4.03 -5.52 -11.97
C ASP A 33 -3.42 -5.09 -13.32
N ALA A 34 -2.54 -4.09 -13.31
CA ALA A 34 -1.78 -3.69 -14.49
C ALA A 34 -0.71 -4.74 -14.87
N TYR A 35 -0.01 -5.32 -13.90
CA TYR A 35 1.09 -6.27 -14.13
C TYR A 35 0.64 -7.54 -14.85
N LYS A 36 -0.53 -8.08 -14.47
CA LYS A 36 -1.06 -9.35 -15.03
C LYS A 36 -1.34 -9.32 -16.53
N ASN A 37 -1.70 -8.16 -17.07
CA ASN A 37 -2.12 -8.01 -18.48
C ASN A 37 -1.13 -7.20 -19.32
N ALA A 38 -0.02 -6.77 -18.71
CA ALA A 38 0.97 -5.90 -19.32
C ALA A 38 1.98 -6.67 -20.20
N ALA A 39 2.51 -6.00 -21.22
CA ALA A 39 3.72 -6.47 -21.91
C ALA A 39 4.92 -6.48 -20.94
N TRP A 40 5.92 -7.30 -21.24
CA TRP A 40 7.06 -7.55 -20.35
C TRP A 40 7.83 -6.28 -19.95
N GLN A 41 7.91 -5.27 -20.83
CA GLN A 41 8.56 -3.99 -20.52
C GLN A 41 7.79 -3.24 -19.42
N VAL A 42 6.46 -3.24 -19.50
CA VAL A 42 5.59 -2.58 -18.52
C VAL A 42 5.60 -3.35 -17.21
N GLN A 43 5.67 -4.69 -17.25
CA GLN A 43 5.85 -5.51 -16.05
C GLN A 43 7.13 -5.16 -15.28
N ILE A 44 8.25 -5.00 -15.98
CA ILE A 44 9.51 -4.56 -15.36
C ILE A 44 9.36 -3.15 -14.78
N ALA A 45 8.78 -2.21 -15.52
CA ALA A 45 8.58 -0.85 -15.04
C ALA A 45 7.68 -0.79 -13.78
N LEU A 46 6.62 -1.59 -13.74
CA LEU A 46 5.72 -1.71 -12.59
C LEU A 46 6.43 -2.32 -11.38
N ALA A 47 7.21 -3.38 -11.56
CA ALA A 47 7.96 -4.01 -10.49
C ALA A 47 9.03 -3.06 -9.93
N VAL A 48 9.87 -2.49 -10.80
CA VAL A 48 10.93 -1.56 -10.40
C VAL A 48 10.33 -0.31 -9.76
N GLY A 49 9.27 0.26 -10.33
CA GLY A 49 8.58 1.42 -9.78
C GLY A 49 7.97 1.15 -8.39
N PHE A 50 7.37 -0.02 -8.20
CA PHE A 50 6.83 -0.41 -6.90
C PHE A 50 7.92 -0.61 -5.84
N PHE A 51 9.04 -1.26 -6.17
CA PHE A 51 10.16 -1.39 -5.25
C PHE A 51 10.87 -0.06 -4.98
N ALA A 52 11.03 0.79 -6.00
CA ALA A 52 11.57 2.14 -5.82
C ALA A 52 10.68 2.99 -4.90
N LEU A 53 9.36 2.86 -5.02
CA LEU A 53 8.41 3.48 -4.10
C LEU A 53 8.62 2.96 -2.66
N LEU A 54 8.76 1.64 -2.47
CA LEU A 54 9.03 1.08 -1.15
C LEU A 54 10.32 1.65 -0.54
N VAL A 55 11.41 1.70 -1.32
CA VAL A 55 12.69 2.30 -0.90
C VAL A 55 12.53 3.78 -0.57
N GLY A 56 11.79 4.53 -1.39
CA GLY A 56 11.48 5.94 -1.13
C GLY A 56 10.72 6.11 0.18
N LEU A 57 9.69 5.29 0.41
CA LEU A 57 8.92 5.32 1.66
C LEU A 57 9.77 4.94 2.88
N THR A 58 10.73 4.00 2.75
CA THR A 58 11.68 3.69 3.84
C THR A 58 12.52 4.89 4.24
N ASN A 59 12.95 5.70 3.26
CA ASN A 59 13.84 6.83 3.52
C ASN A 59 13.10 8.09 3.99
N TYR A 60 11.87 8.29 3.55
CA TYR A 60 11.13 9.55 3.78
C TYR A 60 9.94 9.43 4.73
N SER A 61 9.53 8.22 5.12
CA SER A 61 8.39 8.01 6.01
C SER A 61 8.82 7.42 7.35
N SER A 62 8.00 7.63 8.38
CA SER A 62 8.24 6.98 9.66
C SER A 62 8.08 5.45 9.55
N PRO A 63 8.80 4.65 10.36
CA PRO A 63 8.70 3.18 10.32
C PRO A 63 7.25 2.66 10.44
N GLY A 64 6.42 3.29 11.28
CA GLY A 64 5.00 2.94 11.42
C GLY A 64 4.17 3.23 10.16
N SER A 65 4.46 4.33 9.46
CA SER A 65 3.79 4.66 8.19
C SER A 65 4.19 3.70 7.07
N MET A 66 5.47 3.33 7.01
CA MET A 66 5.95 2.32 6.07
C MET A 66 5.34 0.93 6.36
N GLY A 67 5.25 0.54 7.62
CA GLY A 67 4.64 -0.73 8.01
C GLY A 67 3.15 -0.79 7.64
N THR A 68 2.40 0.28 7.89
CA THR A 68 0.96 0.35 7.52
C THR A 68 0.76 0.34 6.00
N PHE A 69 1.64 1.01 5.24
CA PHE A 69 1.68 0.89 3.78
C PHE A 69 1.91 -0.55 3.32
N ALA A 70 2.94 -1.20 3.87
CA ALA A 70 3.31 -2.57 3.51
C ALA A 70 2.19 -3.56 3.82
N LEU A 71 1.46 -3.37 4.93
CA LEU A 71 0.27 -4.15 5.26
C LEU A 71 -0.83 -3.99 4.20
N GLY A 72 -1.16 -2.75 3.84
CA GLY A 72 -2.16 -2.48 2.81
C GLY A 72 -1.78 -3.09 1.46
N ALA A 73 -0.56 -2.83 1.00
CA ALA A 73 -0.07 -3.31 -0.29
C ALA A 73 0.06 -4.83 -0.33
N GLY A 74 0.59 -5.43 0.74
CA GLY A 74 0.69 -6.88 0.88
C GLY A 74 -0.68 -7.55 0.86
N ALA A 75 -1.66 -7.01 1.59
CA ALA A 75 -3.03 -7.53 1.56
C ALA A 75 -3.64 -7.48 0.15
N ALA A 76 -3.48 -6.38 -0.58
CA ALA A 76 -3.98 -6.25 -1.95
C ALA A 76 -3.32 -7.26 -2.92
N ILE A 77 -2.01 -7.44 -2.81
CA ILE A 77 -1.25 -8.38 -3.65
C ILE A 77 -1.71 -9.82 -3.35
N LEU A 78 -1.79 -10.20 -2.07
CA LEU A 78 -2.26 -11.53 -1.66
C LEU A 78 -3.68 -11.82 -2.15
N MET A 79 -4.61 -10.86 -2.02
CA MET A 79 -5.97 -10.99 -2.54
C MET A 79 -5.99 -11.14 -4.07
N SER A 80 -5.02 -10.58 -4.79
CA SER A 80 -4.93 -10.75 -6.23
C SER A 80 -4.54 -12.17 -6.64
N PHE A 81 -3.89 -12.95 -5.76
CA PHE A 81 -3.56 -14.35 -6.00
C PHE A 81 -4.62 -15.33 -5.49
N MET A 82 -5.64 -14.86 -4.76
CA MET A 82 -6.73 -15.73 -4.34
C MET A 82 -7.51 -16.21 -5.57
N PRO A 83 -7.73 -17.53 -5.72
CA PRO A 83 -8.58 -18.05 -6.78
C PRO A 83 -9.99 -17.48 -6.63
N LYS A 84 -10.52 -16.91 -7.71
CA LYS A 84 -11.93 -16.51 -7.75
C LYS A 84 -12.75 -17.79 -7.52
N LYS A 85 -13.51 -17.84 -6.43
CA LYS A 85 -14.55 -18.87 -6.29
C LYS A 85 -15.46 -18.69 -7.49
N GLU A 86 -15.47 -19.67 -8.39
CA GLU A 86 -16.49 -19.76 -9.42
C GLU A 86 -17.83 -19.81 -8.69
N ASP A 87 -18.67 -18.81 -8.91
CA ASP A 87 -20.08 -18.89 -8.57
C ASP A 87 -20.63 -20.11 -9.31
N SER A 88 -20.82 -21.20 -8.57
CA SER A 88 -21.54 -22.37 -9.05
C SER A 88 -22.95 -21.90 -9.37
N LYS A 89 -23.23 -21.76 -10.68
CA LYS A 89 -24.58 -21.59 -11.21
C LYS A 89 -25.48 -22.76 -10.83
#